data_AF-A0A6A3JI59-F1
#
_entry.id   AF-A0A6A3JI59-F1
#
_cell.length_a   1.000
_cell.length_b   1.000
_cell.length_c   1.000
_cell.angle_alpha   90.00
_cell.angle_beta   90.00
_cell.angle_gamma   90.00
#
_symmetry.space_group_name_H-M   'P 1'
#
loop_
_entity.id
_entity.type
_entity.pdbx_description
1 polymer ?
#
loop_
_entity_poly.entity_id
_entity_poly.type
_entity_poly.pdbx_seq_one_letter_code
_entity_poly.pdbx_strand_id
1 'polypeptide(L)'
;MALLGMVQPDPVRVQRPARIHPVPEYAATAAKALTNQLLADFRRKLQDSELEATVTQQQWDDLKKEIARRTRICVRERRRTLRNTLKQKLERLIRQQQRHVEAQEGITATVESITDELDGLSLGDVEGPSRAARLRRAISECHKAKATAGKKRLFREATHRTAKTTKALFKRISTKFGDNVVHRLDPIPGAPHRSVHAKADILADAWQPILQQAATAAESVRHVVAWNENVDTPSTEQAAIADAFTEDEVPTALKACKPDKAAGPD
;
A
#
# COMPACT_ATOMS: atom_id res chain seq x y z
N MET A 1 -14.10 50.50 -15.96
CA MET A 1 -14.91 49.64 -15.08
C MET A 1 -13.99 48.63 -14.41
N ALA A 2 -13.78 48.74 -13.10
CA ALA A 2 -12.88 47.87 -12.35
C ALA A 2 -13.56 46.55 -11.99
N LEU A 3 -12.96 45.42 -12.39
CA LEU A 3 -13.37 44.08 -11.99
C LEU A 3 -12.99 43.87 -10.52
N LEU A 4 -13.96 44.05 -9.62
CA LEU A 4 -13.89 43.61 -8.23
C LEU A 4 -13.82 42.07 -8.21
N GLY A 5 -12.60 41.55 -8.05
CA GLY A 5 -12.37 40.14 -7.80
C GLY A 5 -13.02 39.72 -6.48
N MET A 6 -14.13 38.99 -6.56
CA MET A 6 -14.71 38.30 -5.41
C MET A 6 -13.71 37.25 -4.93
N VAL A 7 -12.95 37.58 -3.88
CA VAL A 7 -12.19 36.61 -3.11
C VAL A 7 -13.22 35.73 -2.39
N GLN A 8 -13.49 34.54 -2.92
CA GLN A 8 -14.27 33.54 -2.18
C GLN A 8 -13.49 33.17 -0.91
N PRO A 9 -14.08 33.28 0.29
CA PRO A 9 -13.43 32.81 1.49
C PRO A 9 -13.23 31.29 1.40
N ASP A 10 -12.00 30.85 1.67
CA ASP A 10 -11.64 29.44 1.66
C ASP A 10 -12.64 28.62 2.49
N PRO A 11 -13.14 27.47 1.98
CA PRO A 11 -14.10 26.67 2.70
C PRO A 11 -13.50 26.20 4.04
N VAL A 12 -14.23 26.43 5.12
CA VAL A 12 -13.86 26.04 6.49
C VAL A 12 -13.54 24.54 6.50
N ARG A 13 -12.26 24.21 6.72
CA ARG A 13 -11.79 22.82 6.80
C ARG A 13 -12.15 22.23 8.16
N VAL A 14 -13.33 21.64 8.26
CA VAL A 14 -13.74 20.88 9.46
C VAL A 14 -12.89 19.61 9.57
N GLN A 15 -11.92 19.61 10.48
CA GLN A 15 -11.16 18.40 10.78
C GLN A 15 -12.06 17.37 11.48
N ARG A 16 -12.17 16.19 10.87
CA ARG A 16 -12.90 15.09 11.50
C ARG A 16 -12.12 14.53 12.68
N PRO A 17 -12.80 14.19 13.79
CA PRO A 17 -12.14 13.52 14.89
C PRO A 17 -11.56 12.19 14.40
N ALA A 18 -10.28 11.96 14.70
CA ALA A 18 -9.61 10.73 14.30
C ALA A 18 -10.25 9.53 15.01
N ARG A 19 -10.61 8.52 14.21
CA ARG A 19 -11.29 7.30 14.66
C ARG A 19 -10.33 6.48 15.53
N ILE A 20 -10.67 6.33 16.81
CA ILE A 20 -9.87 5.58 17.79
C ILE A 20 -10.31 4.10 17.82
N HIS A 21 -11.59 3.82 17.54
CA HIS A 21 -12.17 2.47 17.54
C HIS A 21 -12.85 2.09 16.20
N PRO A 22 -12.82 0.80 15.82
CA PRO A 22 -12.12 -0.30 16.49
C PRO A 22 -10.60 -0.16 16.33
N VAL A 23 -9.87 -0.51 17.40
CA VAL A 23 -8.40 -0.55 17.37
C VAL A 23 -7.98 -1.65 16.39
N PRO A 24 -7.00 -1.41 15.51
CA PRO A 24 -6.49 -2.45 14.63
C PRO A 24 -5.97 -3.65 15.42
N GLU A 25 -6.20 -4.86 14.92
CA GLU A 25 -5.83 -6.13 15.58
C GLU A 25 -4.37 -6.17 16.07
N TYR A 26 -3.42 -5.73 15.23
CA TYR A 26 -1.98 -5.68 15.59
C TYR A 26 -1.65 -4.77 16.79
N ALA A 27 -2.56 -3.90 17.20
CA ALA A 27 -2.40 -2.99 18.33
C ALA A 27 -3.43 -3.23 19.44
N ALA A 28 -4.34 -4.20 19.27
CA ALA A 28 -5.47 -4.39 20.18
C ALA A 28 -5.01 -4.72 21.61
N THR A 29 -4.10 -5.68 21.77
CA THR A 29 -3.56 -6.08 23.08
C THR A 29 -2.82 -4.95 23.76
N ALA A 30 -1.96 -4.24 23.03
CA ALA A 30 -1.16 -3.13 23.55
C ALA A 30 -2.03 -1.93 23.94
N ALA A 31 -3.04 -1.60 23.13
CA ALA A 31 -4.00 -0.55 23.45
C ALA A 31 -4.84 -0.92 24.68
N LYS A 32 -5.30 -2.18 24.80
CA LYS A 32 -6.04 -2.66 25.96
C LYS A 32 -5.22 -2.57 27.25
N ALA A 33 -3.96 -3.02 27.21
CA ALA A 33 -3.05 -2.92 28.35
C ALA A 33 -2.85 -1.46 28.78
N LEU A 34 -2.62 -0.56 27.82
CA LEU A 34 -2.47 0.88 28.06
C LEU A 34 -3.74 1.49 28.66
N THR A 35 -4.92 1.16 28.13
CA THR A 35 -6.20 1.66 28.66
C THR A 35 -6.43 1.17 30.09
N ASN A 36 -6.16 -0.10 30.37
CA ASN A 36 -6.27 -0.65 31.72
C ASN A 36 -5.32 0.03 32.71
N GLN A 37 -4.08 0.33 32.29
CA GLN A 37 -3.12 1.07 33.11
C GLN A 37 -3.65 2.47 33.44
N LEU A 38 -4.11 3.23 32.44
CA LEU A 38 -4.65 4.57 32.66
C LEU A 38 -5.88 4.57 33.57
N LEU A 39 -6.76 3.57 33.44
CA LEU A 39 -7.91 3.40 34.33
C LEU A 39 -7.49 3.04 35.77
N ALA A 40 -6.46 2.20 35.93
CA ALA A 40 -5.93 1.85 37.24
C ALA A 40 -5.24 3.04 37.94
N ASP A 41 -4.50 3.84 37.19
CA ASP A 41 -3.88 5.08 37.69
C ASP A 41 -4.94 6.11 38.08
N PHE A 42 -6.01 6.23 37.29
CA PHE A 42 -7.14 7.09 37.60
C PHE A 42 -7.89 6.63 38.85
N ARG A 43 -8.14 5.32 38.99
CA ARG A 43 -8.77 4.73 40.18
C ARG A 43 -7.97 5.03 41.44
N ARG A 44 -6.64 4.90 41.39
CA ARG A 44 -5.76 5.24 42.54
C ARG A 44 -5.91 6.71 42.94
N LYS A 45 -5.89 7.63 41.97
CA LYS A 45 -6.11 9.07 42.24
C LYS A 45 -7.43 9.34 42.95
N LEU A 46 -8.51 8.67 42.55
CA LEU A 46 -9.82 8.82 43.19
C LEU A 46 -9.88 8.25 44.62
N GLN A 47 -9.04 7.28 44.96
CA GLN A 47 -8.99 6.71 46.31
C GLN A 47 -8.19 7.58 47.29
N ASP A 48 -7.21 8.33 46.78
CA ASP A 48 -6.29 9.12 47.59
C ASP A 48 -6.76 10.56 47.86
N SER A 49 -7.91 10.99 47.28
CA SER A 49 -8.34 12.39 47.36
C SER A 49 -9.84 12.55 47.61
N GLU A 50 -10.18 13.36 48.61
CA GLU A 50 -11.54 13.89 48.81
C GLU A 50 -11.82 14.93 47.72
N LEU A 51 -12.25 14.46 46.54
CA LEU A 51 -12.51 15.32 45.40
C LEU A 51 -13.98 15.74 45.33
N GLU A 52 -14.18 17.02 45.10
CA GLU A 52 -15.47 17.58 44.74
C GLU A 52 -15.98 16.97 43.41
N ALA A 53 -17.30 16.82 43.28
CA ALA A 53 -17.92 16.17 42.12
C ALA A 53 -17.59 16.86 40.78
N THR A 54 -17.49 18.19 40.80
CA THR A 54 -17.13 19.04 39.64
C THR A 54 -15.72 18.76 39.16
N VAL A 55 -14.76 18.66 40.08
CA VAL A 55 -13.35 18.33 39.80
C VAL A 55 -13.24 16.90 39.25
N THR A 56 -13.97 15.97 39.83
CA THR A 56 -13.99 14.57 39.38
C THR A 56 -14.49 14.43 37.94
N GLN A 57 -15.54 15.17 37.57
CA GLN A 57 -16.07 15.19 36.21
C GLN A 57 -15.03 15.72 35.20
N GLN A 58 -14.36 16.82 35.53
CA GLN A 58 -13.31 17.40 34.69
C GLN A 58 -12.17 16.39 34.47
N GLN A 59 -11.71 15.74 35.54
CA GLN A 59 -10.64 14.74 35.46
C GLN A 59 -11.06 13.52 34.64
N TRP A 60 -12.32 13.10 34.70
CA TRP A 60 -12.86 12.02 33.87
C TRP A 60 -12.84 12.36 32.38
N ASP A 61 -13.22 13.59 32.02
CA ASP A 61 -13.17 14.04 30.63
C ASP A 61 -11.73 14.16 30.11
N ASP A 62 -10.80 14.59 30.96
CA ASP A 62 -9.38 14.63 30.61
C ASP A 62 -8.78 13.22 30.48
N LEU A 63 -9.21 12.26 31.31
CA LEU A 63 -8.85 10.85 31.15
C LEU A 63 -9.31 10.30 29.79
N LYS A 64 -10.55 10.58 29.36
CA LYS A 64 -11.04 10.13 28.05
C LYS A 64 -10.19 10.70 26.91
N LYS A 65 -9.84 12.00 26.98
CA LYS A 65 -8.95 12.64 26.01
C LYS A 65 -7.56 12.00 26.01
N GLU A 66 -7.04 11.65 27.19
CA GLU A 66 -5.73 11.02 27.33
C GLU A 66 -5.71 9.59 26.78
N ILE A 67 -6.74 8.78 27.08
CA ILE A 67 -6.92 7.44 26.52
C ILE A 67 -6.96 7.54 24.99
N ALA A 68 -7.72 8.47 24.44
CA ALA A 68 -7.80 8.73 23.00
C ALA A 68 -6.43 9.08 22.40
N ARG A 69 -5.68 10.00 23.04
CA ARG A 69 -4.35 10.44 22.60
C ARG A 69 -3.34 9.28 22.63
N ARG A 70 -3.22 8.59 23.75
CA ARG A 70 -2.27 7.50 23.96
C ARG A 70 -2.56 6.29 23.09
N THR A 71 -3.83 5.94 22.89
CA THR A 71 -4.22 4.86 21.97
C THR A 71 -3.77 5.16 20.54
N ARG A 72 -3.92 6.41 20.07
CA ARG A 72 -3.44 6.82 18.73
C ARG A 72 -1.93 6.70 18.59
N ILE A 73 -1.18 7.11 19.61
CA ILE A 73 0.29 7.00 19.65
C ILE A 73 0.69 5.52 19.60
N CYS A 74 0.12 4.69 20.47
CA CYS A 74 0.37 3.25 20.52
C CYS A 74 0.10 2.57 19.16
N VAL A 75 -1.04 2.85 18.52
CA VAL A 75 -1.35 2.30 17.18
C VAL A 75 -0.33 2.76 16.14
N ARG A 76 0.11 4.01 16.19
CA ARG A 76 1.12 4.55 15.26
C ARG A 76 2.47 3.88 15.48
N GLU A 77 2.91 3.73 16.72
CA GLU A 77 4.15 3.06 17.10
C GLU A 77 4.12 1.60 16.67
N ARG A 78 3.08 0.84 17.04
CA ARG A 78 2.93 -0.57 16.64
C ARG A 78 2.92 -0.74 15.13
N ARG A 79 2.28 0.18 14.40
CA ARG A 79 2.33 0.18 12.93
C ARG A 79 3.74 0.44 12.40
N ARG A 80 4.48 1.39 12.99
CA ARG A 80 5.86 1.69 12.62
C ARG A 80 6.76 0.49 12.92
N THR A 81 6.66 -0.09 14.11
CA THR A 81 7.38 -1.30 14.50
C THR A 81 7.07 -2.43 13.54
N LEU A 82 5.80 -2.73 13.25
CA LEU A 82 5.42 -3.79 12.30
C LEU A 82 5.98 -3.56 10.89
N ARG A 83 5.96 -2.31 10.41
CA ARG A 83 6.52 -1.99 9.09
C ARG A 83 8.04 -2.10 9.10
N ASN A 84 8.68 -1.63 10.15
CA ASN A 84 10.12 -1.66 10.30
C ASN A 84 10.59 -3.10 10.48
N THR A 85 9.89 -3.94 11.23
CA THR A 85 10.21 -5.36 11.39
C THR A 85 10.04 -6.12 10.08
N LEU A 86 8.98 -5.87 9.30
CA LEU A 86 8.83 -6.51 7.98
C LEU A 86 9.88 -6.04 6.97
N LYS A 87 10.22 -4.75 6.96
CA LYS A 87 11.26 -4.21 6.07
C LYS A 87 12.64 -4.75 6.46
N GLN A 88 12.98 -4.69 7.74
CA GLN A 88 14.24 -5.23 8.28
C GLN A 88 14.33 -6.73 8.08
N LYS A 89 13.24 -7.47 8.31
CA LYS A 89 13.16 -8.92 8.05
C LYS A 89 13.40 -9.22 6.58
N LEU A 90 12.78 -8.45 5.66
CA LEU A 90 13.00 -8.63 4.22
C LEU A 90 14.45 -8.33 3.81
N GLU A 91 15.02 -7.20 4.26
CA GLU A 91 16.42 -6.85 3.99
C GLU A 91 17.40 -7.88 4.53
N ARG A 92 17.13 -8.43 5.72
CA ARG A 92 17.91 -9.52 6.32
C ARG A 92 17.79 -10.81 5.52
N LEU A 93 16.58 -11.20 5.12
CA LEU A 93 16.36 -12.42 4.34
C LEU A 93 16.99 -12.35 2.94
N ILE A 94 16.93 -11.19 2.27
CA ILE A 94 17.59 -10.97 0.97
C ILE A 94 19.10 -11.11 1.11
N ARG A 95 19.70 -10.49 2.14
CA ARG A 95 21.14 -10.64 2.43
C ARG A 95 21.51 -12.11 2.70
N GLN A 96 20.69 -12.84 3.45
CA GLN A 96 20.91 -14.27 3.68
C GLN A 96 20.80 -15.11 2.40
N GLN A 97 19.90 -14.74 1.47
CA GLN A 97 19.79 -15.40 0.17
C GLN A 97 21.01 -15.13 -0.70
N GLN A 98 21.46 -13.87 -0.79
CA GLN A 98 22.68 -13.50 -1.54
C GLN A 98 23.89 -14.27 -1.04
N ARG A 99 24.07 -14.37 0.28
CA ARG A 99 25.19 -15.12 0.86
C ARG A 99 25.09 -16.62 0.68
N HIS A 100 23.86 -17.17 0.65
CA HIS A 100 23.69 -18.58 0.29
C HIS A 100 24.18 -18.85 -1.14
N VAL A 101 23.96 -17.90 -2.06
CA VAL A 101 24.49 -17.98 -3.43
C VAL A 101 26.02 -17.84 -3.41
N GLU A 102 26.57 -16.84 -2.72
CA GLU A 102 28.02 -16.64 -2.59
C GLU A 102 28.74 -17.86 -2.00
N ALA A 103 28.13 -18.53 -1.00
CA ALA A 103 28.66 -19.76 -0.42
C ALA A 103 28.61 -20.95 -1.39
N GLN A 104 27.59 -21.03 -2.26
CA GLN A 104 27.52 -22.03 -3.32
C GLN A 104 28.56 -21.77 -4.42
N GLU A 105 28.94 -20.51 -4.63
CA GLU A 105 29.98 -20.09 -5.57
C GLU A 105 31.41 -20.23 -4.99
N GLY A 106 31.54 -20.71 -3.76
CA GLY A 106 32.85 -20.98 -3.13
C GLY A 106 33.56 -19.75 -2.57
N ILE A 107 32.86 -18.63 -2.38
CA ILE A 107 33.42 -17.43 -1.78
C ILE A 107 33.66 -17.67 -0.28
N THR A 108 34.87 -17.36 0.20
CA THR A 108 35.28 -17.62 1.59
C THR A 108 34.45 -16.81 2.60
N ALA A 109 33.89 -17.52 3.57
CA ALA A 109 33.09 -16.96 4.66
C ALA A 109 33.88 -15.93 5.50
N THR A 110 33.37 -14.70 5.61
CA THR A 110 33.86 -13.66 6.54
C THR A 110 33.21 -13.80 7.92
N VAL A 111 33.75 -13.17 8.97
CA VAL A 111 33.15 -13.20 10.32
C VAL A 111 31.70 -12.69 10.31
N GLU A 112 31.41 -11.66 9.52
CA GLU A 112 30.03 -11.16 9.31
C GLU A 112 29.11 -12.24 8.70
N SER A 113 29.65 -13.09 7.82
CA SER A 113 28.90 -14.20 7.25
C SER A 113 28.47 -15.20 8.33
N ILE A 114 29.37 -15.59 9.24
CA ILE A 114 29.11 -16.55 10.31
C ILE A 114 28.05 -16.03 11.30
N THR A 115 28.10 -14.74 11.68
CA THR A 115 27.09 -14.13 12.57
C THR A 115 25.69 -14.11 11.95
N ASP A 116 25.58 -13.82 10.65
CA ASP A 116 24.29 -13.81 9.95
C ASP A 116 23.75 -15.22 9.66
N GLU A 117 24.62 -16.24 9.59
CA GLU A 117 24.23 -17.66 9.54
C GLU A 117 23.63 -18.14 10.86
N LEU A 118 24.26 -17.80 11.99
CA LEU A 118 23.72 -18.07 13.32
C LEU A 118 22.35 -17.41 13.52
N ASP A 119 22.20 -16.21 12.98
CA ASP A 119 20.93 -15.48 12.97
C ASP A 119 19.88 -16.18 12.05
N GLY A 120 20.31 -16.88 11.01
CA GLY A 120 19.48 -17.67 10.10
C GLY A 120 18.97 -19.00 10.68
N LEU A 121 19.59 -19.53 11.74
CA LEU A 121 19.12 -20.73 12.46
C LEU A 121 17.78 -20.51 13.16
N SER A 122 17.33 -19.25 13.31
CA SER A 122 15.99 -18.90 13.80
C SER A 122 14.85 -19.13 12.80
N LEU A 123 15.15 -19.56 11.55
CA LEU A 123 14.15 -19.93 10.54
C LEU A 123 13.56 -21.34 10.73
N GLY A 124 13.79 -21.97 11.89
CA GLY A 124 13.34 -23.33 12.21
C GLY A 124 11.85 -23.61 11.97
N ASP A 125 11.02 -22.56 11.88
CA ASP A 125 9.57 -22.68 11.68
C ASP A 125 9.12 -22.67 10.21
N VAL A 126 10.01 -22.45 9.24
CA VAL A 126 9.62 -22.36 7.82
C VAL A 126 9.83 -23.71 7.13
N GLU A 127 8.73 -24.38 6.77
CA GLU A 127 8.75 -25.63 6.01
C GLU A 127 9.46 -25.48 4.65
N GLY A 128 10.45 -26.34 4.39
CA GLY A 128 11.08 -26.46 3.07
C GLY A 128 12.23 -27.48 3.06
N PRO A 129 12.45 -28.16 1.91
CA PRO A 129 13.43 -29.23 1.79
C PRO A 129 14.89 -28.75 1.85
N SER A 130 15.15 -27.49 1.51
CA SER A 130 16.48 -26.89 1.51
C SER A 130 16.48 -25.50 2.18
N ARG A 131 17.66 -25.06 2.62
CA ARG A 131 17.84 -23.71 3.19
C ARG A 131 17.44 -22.62 2.18
N ALA A 132 17.81 -22.78 0.91
CA ALA A 132 17.40 -21.89 -0.17
C ALA A 132 15.87 -21.84 -0.33
N ALA A 133 15.18 -22.99 -0.31
CA ALA A 133 13.72 -23.05 -0.39
C ALA A 133 13.05 -22.35 0.80
N ARG A 134 13.58 -22.55 2.02
CA ARG A 134 13.10 -21.86 3.23
C ARG A 134 13.26 -20.35 3.15
N LEU A 135 14.41 -19.86 2.67
CA LEU A 135 14.67 -18.42 2.47
C LEU A 135 13.71 -17.82 1.43
N ARG A 136 13.56 -18.45 0.27
CA ARG A 136 12.62 -18.00 -0.79
C ARG A 136 11.18 -17.96 -0.29
N ARG A 137 10.75 -18.97 0.50
CA ARG A 137 9.42 -19.01 1.11
C ARG A 137 9.22 -17.90 2.13
N ALA A 138 10.17 -17.69 3.03
CA ALA A 138 10.12 -16.62 4.03
C ALA A 138 10.08 -15.21 3.39
N ILE A 139 10.86 -15.00 2.31
CA ILE A 139 10.83 -13.77 1.50
C ILE A 139 9.44 -13.59 0.88
N SER A 140 8.92 -14.63 0.23
CA SER A 140 7.59 -14.62 -0.38
C SER A 140 6.48 -14.33 0.63
N GLU A 141 6.55 -14.91 1.83
CA GLU A 141 5.63 -14.64 2.94
C GLU A 141 5.71 -13.19 3.42
N CYS A 142 6.92 -12.64 3.55
CA CYS A 142 7.12 -11.21 3.84
C CYS A 142 6.50 -10.31 2.76
N HIS A 143 6.67 -10.65 1.48
CA HIS A 143 6.02 -9.94 0.37
C HIS A 143 4.50 -10.04 0.43
N LYS A 144 3.95 -11.24 0.66
CA LYS A 144 2.50 -11.47 0.82
C LYS A 144 1.94 -10.68 2.00
N ALA A 145 2.63 -10.66 3.14
CA ALA A 145 2.22 -9.90 4.32
C ALA A 145 2.21 -8.38 4.03
N LYS A 146 3.25 -7.85 3.36
CA LYS A 146 3.34 -6.46 2.93
C LYS A 146 2.23 -6.10 1.93
N ALA A 147 2.00 -6.94 0.93
CA ALA A 147 0.94 -6.76 -0.06
C ALA A 147 -0.45 -6.80 0.59
N THR A 148 -0.70 -7.75 1.49
CA THR A 148 -1.96 -7.87 2.24
C THR A 148 -2.22 -6.64 3.11
N ALA A 149 -1.21 -6.14 3.81
CA ALA A 149 -1.31 -4.90 4.57
C ALA A 149 -1.62 -3.69 3.67
N GLY A 150 -1.00 -3.63 2.48
CA GLY A 150 -1.29 -2.64 1.44
C GLY A 150 -2.73 -2.73 0.92
N LYS A 151 -3.19 -3.94 0.55
CA LYS A 151 -4.55 -4.24 0.07
C LYS A 151 -5.58 -3.84 1.12
N LYS A 152 -5.43 -4.27 2.38
CA LYS A 152 -6.31 -3.89 3.50
C LYS A 152 -6.39 -2.37 3.69
N ARG A 153 -5.25 -1.66 3.55
CA ARG A 153 -5.23 -0.18 3.57
C ARG A 153 -6.03 0.41 2.41
N LEU A 154 -5.76 -0.05 1.18
CA LEU A 154 -6.43 0.41 -0.03
C LEU A 154 -7.93 0.16 0.02
N PHE A 155 -8.38 -1.01 0.49
CA PHE A 155 -9.80 -1.29 0.68
C PHE A 155 -10.43 -0.29 1.66
N ARG A 156 -9.84 -0.08 2.84
CA ARG A 156 -10.33 0.92 3.80
C ARG A 156 -10.36 2.34 3.22
N GLU A 157 -9.34 2.69 2.43
CA GLU A 157 -9.25 3.97 1.73
C GLU A 157 -10.21 4.08 0.54
N ALA A 158 -10.70 2.97 -0.02
CA ALA A 158 -11.65 2.93 -1.13
C ALA A 158 -13.11 2.84 -0.67
N THR A 159 -13.43 2.14 0.43
CA THR A 159 -14.80 1.93 0.91
C THR A 159 -15.56 3.25 1.08
N HIS A 160 -16.62 3.45 0.28
CA HIS A 160 -17.50 4.61 0.38
C HIS A 160 -18.16 4.63 1.77
N ARG A 161 -18.32 5.83 2.34
CA ARG A 161 -19.12 6.05 3.55
C ARG A 161 -19.66 7.47 3.51
N THR A 162 -20.81 7.67 4.13
CA THR A 162 -21.48 8.98 4.19
C THR A 162 -20.48 10.04 4.67
N ALA A 163 -20.40 11.12 3.92
CA ALA A 163 -19.46 12.23 4.06
C ALA A 163 -17.99 11.96 3.64
N LYS A 164 -17.57 10.80 3.14
CA LYS A 164 -16.17 10.62 2.69
C LYS A 164 -15.88 11.45 1.44
N THR A 165 -14.74 12.15 1.41
CA THR A 165 -14.30 12.85 0.20
C THR A 165 -13.87 11.85 -0.87
N THR A 166 -14.26 12.09 -2.12
CA THR A 166 -13.88 11.29 -3.29
C THR A 166 -12.42 11.49 -3.71
N LYS A 167 -11.68 12.38 -3.03
CA LYS A 167 -10.27 12.70 -3.32
C LYS A 167 -9.36 11.47 -3.41
N ALA A 168 -9.53 10.49 -2.52
CA ALA A 168 -8.73 9.27 -2.54
C ALA A 168 -9.05 8.37 -3.74
N LEU A 169 -10.30 8.35 -4.18
CA LEU A 169 -10.75 7.64 -5.38
C LEU A 169 -10.14 8.29 -6.63
N PHE A 170 -10.29 9.61 -6.76
CA PHE A 170 -9.79 10.36 -7.91
C PHE A 170 -8.27 10.37 -8.01
N LYS A 171 -7.54 10.50 -6.89
CA LYS A 171 -6.07 10.42 -6.88
C LYS A 171 -5.56 9.07 -7.40
N ARG A 172 -6.30 7.98 -7.16
CA ARG A 172 -5.91 6.65 -7.64
C ARG A 172 -6.19 6.49 -9.13
N ILE A 173 -7.35 6.96 -9.59
CA ILE A 173 -7.73 6.95 -11.01
C ILE A 173 -6.73 7.79 -11.79
N SER A 174 -6.36 8.97 -11.30
CA SER A 174 -5.37 9.82 -11.94
C SER A 174 -4.04 9.06 -12.08
N THR A 175 -3.47 8.53 -11.00
CA THR A 175 -2.16 7.82 -11.09
C THR A 175 -2.13 6.55 -11.95
N LYS A 176 -3.29 5.95 -12.29
CA LYS A 176 -3.34 4.74 -13.14
C LYS A 176 -3.05 5.09 -14.61
N PHE A 177 -3.40 6.30 -15.03
CA PHE A 177 -3.08 6.83 -16.35
C PHE A 177 -1.88 7.77 -16.15
N GLY A 178 -0.67 7.26 -16.36
CA GLY A 178 0.59 7.93 -16.06
C GLY A 178 0.72 9.35 -16.62
N ASP A 179 -0.07 9.67 -17.65
CA ASP A 179 -0.19 11.01 -18.22
C ASP A 179 -1.47 11.71 -17.71
N ASN A 180 -1.37 12.35 -16.53
CA ASN A 180 -2.40 13.32 -16.11
C ASN A 180 -2.06 14.73 -16.56
N VAL A 181 -1.40 14.87 -17.71
CA VAL A 181 -1.47 16.12 -18.45
C VAL A 181 -2.83 16.10 -19.12
N VAL A 182 -3.86 16.55 -18.39
CA VAL A 182 -5.05 17.05 -19.08
C VAL A 182 -4.55 18.27 -19.81
N HIS A 183 -4.22 18.10 -21.10
CA HIS A 183 -3.96 19.23 -21.98
C HIS A 183 -5.07 20.26 -21.73
N ARG A 184 -4.69 21.54 -21.58
CA ARG A 184 -5.70 22.59 -21.45
C ARG A 184 -6.69 22.39 -22.59
N LEU A 185 -7.97 22.40 -22.25
CA LEU A 185 -9.06 22.33 -23.21
C LEU A 185 -9.05 23.65 -23.97
N ASP A 186 -8.11 23.79 -24.89
CA ASP A 186 -7.97 24.93 -25.76
C ASP A 186 -8.92 24.68 -26.94
N PRO A 187 -9.71 25.69 -27.36
CA PRO A 187 -10.57 25.56 -28.54
C PRO A 187 -9.74 25.16 -29.75
N ILE A 188 -10.19 24.14 -30.49
CA ILE A 188 -9.54 23.73 -31.73
C ILE A 188 -9.62 24.88 -32.74
N PRO A 189 -8.56 25.21 -33.48
CA PRO A 189 -8.61 26.21 -34.55
C PRO A 189 -9.74 25.91 -35.54
N GLY A 190 -10.66 26.87 -35.73
CA GLY A 190 -11.84 26.73 -36.59
C GLY A 190 -13.12 26.25 -35.88
N ALA A 191 -13.07 25.90 -34.59
CA ALA A 191 -14.26 25.62 -33.80
C ALA A 191 -15.05 26.91 -33.50
N PRO A 192 -16.37 26.83 -33.23
CA PRO A 192 -17.18 27.98 -32.85
C PRO A 192 -16.61 28.66 -31.61
N HIS A 193 -16.60 29.99 -31.57
CA HIS A 193 -16.08 30.71 -30.41
C HIS A 193 -16.95 30.44 -29.17
N ARG A 194 -16.41 29.65 -28.21
CA ARG A 194 -17.06 29.33 -26.94
C ARG A 194 -16.55 30.23 -25.82
N SER A 195 -17.39 30.52 -24.82
CA SER A 195 -16.96 31.24 -23.62
C SER A 195 -16.10 30.32 -22.73
N VAL A 196 -15.24 30.91 -21.89
CA VAL A 196 -14.37 30.17 -20.95
C VAL A 196 -15.16 29.31 -19.95
N HIS A 197 -16.46 29.59 -19.79
CA HIS A 197 -17.38 28.83 -18.93
C HIS A 197 -18.07 27.66 -19.65
N ALA A 198 -18.04 27.60 -20.98
CA ALA A 198 -18.64 26.54 -21.79
C ALA A 198 -17.70 25.33 -21.93
N LYS A 199 -17.12 24.87 -20.82
CA LYS A 199 -16.11 23.79 -20.80
C LYS A 199 -16.63 22.46 -21.36
N ALA A 200 -17.93 22.18 -21.17
CA ALA A 200 -18.56 20.98 -21.71
C ALA A 200 -18.62 21.03 -23.25
N ASP A 201 -18.92 22.18 -23.82
CA ASP A 201 -19.00 22.37 -25.27
C ASP A 201 -17.62 22.40 -25.91
N ILE A 202 -16.64 23.06 -25.27
CA ILE A 202 -15.24 23.02 -25.72
C ILE A 202 -14.71 21.58 -25.70
N LEU A 203 -15.11 20.79 -24.70
CA LEU A 203 -14.76 19.37 -24.63
C LEU A 203 -15.46 18.57 -25.73
N ALA A 204 -16.75 18.81 -25.99
CA ALA A 204 -17.46 18.16 -27.08
C ALA A 204 -16.82 18.47 -28.45
N ASP A 205 -16.55 19.75 -28.72
CA ASP A 205 -15.91 20.23 -29.95
C ASP A 205 -14.50 19.60 -30.11
N ALA A 206 -13.76 19.40 -29.01
CA ALA A 206 -12.43 18.78 -29.03
C ALA A 206 -12.46 17.25 -29.26
N TRP A 207 -13.46 16.56 -28.74
CA TRP A 207 -13.60 15.10 -28.85
C TRP A 207 -14.29 14.67 -30.14
N GLN A 208 -15.10 15.53 -30.74
CA GLN A 208 -15.89 15.21 -31.92
C GLN A 208 -15.02 14.70 -33.10
N PRO A 209 -13.88 15.35 -33.46
CA PRO A 209 -13.01 14.84 -34.53
C PRO A 209 -12.33 13.51 -34.20
N ILE A 210 -12.15 13.18 -32.91
CA ILE A 210 -11.53 11.93 -32.45
C ILE A 210 -12.55 10.79 -32.49
N LEU A 211 -13.78 11.06 -32.05
CA LEU A 211 -14.85 10.07 -32.00
C LEU A 211 -15.53 9.83 -33.35
N GLN A 212 -15.40 10.79 -34.28
CA GLN A 212 -15.97 10.71 -35.64
C GLN A 212 -14.91 10.43 -36.71
N GLN A 213 -13.74 9.89 -36.36
CA GLN A 213 -12.75 9.50 -37.36
C GLN A 213 -13.32 8.40 -38.26
N ALA A 214 -13.05 8.52 -39.57
CA ALA A 214 -13.30 7.43 -40.50
C ALA A 214 -12.51 6.19 -40.06
N ALA A 215 -13.05 5.00 -40.34
CA ALA A 215 -12.41 3.75 -39.98
C ALA A 215 -10.94 3.74 -40.44
N THR A 216 -10.03 3.55 -39.50
CA THR A 216 -8.60 3.56 -39.77
C THR A 216 -8.24 2.43 -40.75
N ALA A 217 -7.35 2.70 -41.70
CA ALA A 217 -6.89 1.71 -42.65
C ALA A 217 -6.27 0.50 -41.92
N ALA A 218 -6.56 -0.71 -42.41
CA ALA A 218 -6.11 -1.96 -41.79
C ALA A 218 -4.57 -2.03 -41.64
N GLU A 219 -3.81 -1.36 -42.52
CA GLU A 219 -2.35 -1.28 -42.45
C GLU A 219 -1.85 -0.47 -41.25
N SER A 220 -2.49 0.64 -40.90
CA SER A 220 -2.11 1.45 -39.73
C SER A 220 -2.41 0.70 -38.43
N VAL A 221 -3.50 -0.08 -38.40
CA VAL A 221 -3.81 -0.96 -37.26
C VAL A 221 -2.74 -2.05 -37.13
N ARG A 222 -2.35 -2.70 -38.23
CA ARG A 222 -1.26 -3.70 -38.22
C ARG A 222 0.07 -3.11 -37.75
N HIS A 223 0.41 -1.90 -38.17
CA HIS A 223 1.63 -1.21 -37.74
C HIS A 223 1.66 -0.95 -36.22
N VAL A 224 0.54 -0.55 -35.62
CA VAL A 224 0.44 -0.34 -34.16
C VAL A 224 0.42 -1.66 -33.39
N VAL A 225 -0.20 -2.71 -33.94
CA VAL A 225 -0.15 -4.05 -33.34
C VAL A 225 1.29 -4.58 -33.30
N ALA A 226 2.07 -4.36 -34.36
CA ALA A 226 3.48 -4.74 -34.42
C ALA A 226 4.35 -4.05 -33.34
N TRP A 227 3.93 -2.91 -32.78
CA TRP A 227 4.61 -2.30 -31.64
C TRP A 227 4.50 -3.14 -30.37
N ASN A 228 3.44 -3.93 -30.21
CA ASN A 228 3.24 -4.83 -29.08
C ASN A 228 3.85 -6.23 -29.31
N GLU A 229 4.17 -6.59 -30.56
CA GLU A 229 4.80 -7.88 -30.89
C GLU A 229 6.31 -7.91 -30.58
N ASN A 230 6.95 -6.75 -30.38
CA ASN A 230 8.38 -6.65 -30.02
C ASN A 230 8.67 -6.82 -28.51
N VAL A 231 7.76 -7.40 -27.72
CA VAL A 231 7.95 -7.65 -26.28
C VAL A 231 8.56 -9.04 -25.99
N ASP A 232 9.01 -9.75 -27.03
CA ASP A 232 9.63 -11.07 -26.91
C ASP A 232 11.10 -11.04 -26.45
N THR A 233 11.70 -9.86 -26.26
CA THR A 233 12.97 -9.73 -25.52
C THR A 233 12.65 -9.51 -24.04
N PRO A 234 12.73 -10.56 -23.19
CA PRO A 234 12.54 -10.39 -21.76
C PRO A 234 13.57 -9.37 -21.24
N SER A 235 13.12 -8.43 -20.41
CA SER A 235 14.03 -7.53 -19.70
C SER A 235 15.03 -8.36 -18.89
N THR A 236 16.20 -7.81 -18.56
CA THR A 236 17.21 -8.50 -17.74
C THR A 236 16.64 -9.01 -16.41
N GLU A 237 15.62 -8.33 -15.88
CA GLU A 237 14.87 -8.74 -14.68
C GLU A 237 13.91 -9.92 -14.96
N GLN A 238 13.29 -9.98 -16.14
CA GLN A 238 12.46 -11.12 -16.57
C GLN A 238 13.31 -12.35 -16.95
N ALA A 239 14.49 -12.14 -17.52
CA ALA A 239 15.47 -13.19 -17.77
C ALA A 239 16.00 -13.79 -16.46
N ALA A 240 16.23 -12.97 -15.43
CA ALA A 240 16.61 -13.43 -14.09
C ALA A 240 15.47 -14.17 -13.34
N ILE A 241 14.20 -13.94 -13.71
CA ILE A 241 13.06 -14.75 -13.23
C ILE A 241 12.96 -16.07 -13.99
N ALA A 242 13.50 -16.13 -15.22
CA ALA A 242 13.54 -17.30 -16.08
C ALA A 242 14.82 -18.15 -15.91
N ASP A 243 15.64 -17.89 -14.88
CA ASP A 243 16.69 -18.82 -14.48
C ASP A 243 16.08 -20.19 -14.17
N ALA A 244 16.70 -21.23 -14.72
CA ALA A 244 16.09 -22.53 -14.99
C ALA A 244 15.43 -23.16 -13.75
N PHE A 245 14.11 -23.35 -13.83
CA PHE A 245 13.44 -24.36 -13.03
C PHE A 245 14.14 -25.69 -13.32
N THR A 246 14.62 -26.37 -12.29
CA THR A 246 15.21 -27.70 -12.45
C THR A 246 14.10 -28.71 -12.75
N GLU A 247 14.38 -29.72 -13.58
CA GLU A 247 13.40 -30.71 -14.03
C GLU A 247 12.74 -31.46 -12.85
N ASP A 248 13.43 -31.51 -11.69
CA ASP A 248 12.93 -32.06 -10.42
C ASP A 248 11.95 -31.13 -9.66
N GLU A 249 12.03 -29.82 -9.87
CA GLU A 249 11.16 -28.83 -9.23
C GLU A 249 9.75 -28.82 -9.85
N VAL A 250 9.65 -29.12 -11.15
CA VAL A 250 8.38 -29.16 -11.90
C VAL A 250 7.40 -30.24 -11.39
N PRO A 251 7.76 -31.53 -11.23
CA PRO A 251 6.85 -32.54 -10.71
C PRO A 251 6.51 -32.32 -9.24
N THR A 252 7.41 -31.70 -8.47
CA THR A 252 7.14 -31.32 -7.07
C THR A 252 6.08 -30.23 -6.99
N ALA A 253 6.16 -29.22 -7.86
CA ALA A 253 5.16 -28.16 -7.98
C ALA A 253 3.81 -28.70 -8.50
N LEU A 254 3.83 -29.58 -9.51
CA LEU A 254 2.62 -30.22 -10.04
C LEU A 254 1.93 -31.10 -9.00
N LYS A 255 2.68 -31.85 -8.17
CA LYS A 255 2.11 -32.62 -7.05
C LYS A 255 1.53 -31.74 -5.93
N ALA A 256 2.06 -30.53 -5.74
CA ALA A 256 1.55 -29.58 -4.77
C ALA A 256 0.24 -28.89 -5.23
N CYS A 257 0.00 -28.84 -6.54
CA CYS A 257 -1.26 -28.38 -7.12
C CYS A 257 -2.32 -29.49 -7.02
N LYS A 258 -3.44 -29.21 -6.33
CA LYS A 258 -4.56 -30.17 -6.24
C LYS A 258 -5.07 -30.52 -7.65
N PRO A 259 -5.44 -31.79 -7.90
CA PRO A 259 -5.68 -32.33 -9.25
C PRO A 259 -6.80 -31.69 -10.10
N ASP A 260 -7.51 -30.67 -9.63
CA ASP A 260 -8.63 -30.04 -10.36
C ASP A 260 -8.57 -28.50 -10.41
N LYS A 261 -7.44 -27.88 -10.02
CA LYS A 261 -7.27 -26.42 -10.18
C LYS A 261 -6.31 -26.13 -11.35
N ALA A 262 -6.89 -25.78 -12.49
CA ALA A 262 -6.15 -25.16 -13.59
C ALA A 262 -5.43 -23.90 -13.08
N ALA A 263 -4.18 -23.73 -13.50
CA ALA A 263 -3.25 -22.69 -13.09
C ALA A 263 -3.84 -21.27 -13.23
N GLY A 264 -4.41 -20.74 -12.16
CA GLY A 264 -4.87 -19.37 -12.04
C GLY A 264 -4.76 -18.89 -10.59
N PRO A 265 -4.25 -17.67 -10.33
CA PRO A 265 -4.12 -17.15 -8.96
C PRO A 265 -5.48 -16.71 -8.39
N ASP A 266 -5.78 -17.13 -7.15
CA ASP A 266 -6.88 -16.60 -6.30
C ASP A 266 -6.63 -15.13 -5.85
#